data_AF-A0A8S3H8G6-F1
#
_entry.id   AF-A0A8S3H8G6-F1
#
_cell.length_a   1.000
_cell.length_b   1.000
_cell.length_c   1.000
_cell.angle_alpha   90.00
_cell.angle_beta   90.00
_cell.angle_gamma   90.00
#
_symmetry.space_group_name_H-M   'P 1'
#
loop_
_entity.id
_entity.type
_entity.pdbx_description
1 polymer ?
#
loop_
_entity_poly.entity_id
_entity_poly.type
_entity_poly.pdbx_seq_one_letter_code
_entity_poly.pdbx_strand_id
1 'polypeptide(L)'
;MDIIEVSSSNPVSVQKYSTTSLESFLKQKGEPKEYEIINNDQKHLSSPAWTKFGFPAKRVGDDAYQRIDGFASCFNCKSAYSYQSDGSGSTKHLLRYICSKASLSTSVSAVNIVEGPIDKFTQPKTASSSIKLSIQDNPGLKDTLQIIVDMCQKYRCPIDIDDVLVSATTISTNVAKLAHDYRSLIKPILIRQAECGALTVCPDLWTDNYQKINYLGLTIYFVD
;
A
#
# COMPACT_ATOMS: atom_id res chain seq x y z
N MET A 1 14.85 -14.89 31.71
CA MET A 1 14.32 -13.53 31.92
C MET A 1 12.89 -13.70 32.36
N ASP A 2 12.60 -13.39 33.61
CA ASP A 2 11.27 -13.55 34.17
C ASP A 2 10.44 -12.32 33.83
N ILE A 3 9.42 -12.51 32.99
CA ILE A 3 8.43 -11.48 32.69
C ILE A 3 7.50 -11.43 33.91
N ILE A 4 7.70 -10.42 34.76
CA ILE A 4 6.82 -10.18 35.89
C ILE A 4 5.52 -9.56 35.35
N GLU A 5 4.45 -10.36 35.27
CA GLU A 5 3.09 -9.84 35.12
C GLU A 5 2.68 -9.18 36.44
N VAL A 6 2.75 -7.85 36.48
CA VAL A 6 2.38 -7.08 37.67
C VAL A 6 0.86 -7.06 37.82
N SER A 7 0.34 -7.79 38.80
CA SER A 7 -1.07 -7.73 39.21
C SER A 7 -1.40 -6.38 39.88
N SER A 8 -2.46 -5.74 39.39
CA SER A 8 -2.91 -4.37 39.60
C SER A 8 -3.46 -4.03 40.98
N SER A 9 -3.02 -2.91 41.60
CA SER A 9 -3.88 -2.09 42.48
C SER A 9 -3.38 -0.65 42.78
N ASN A 10 -2.73 0.03 41.83
CA ASN A 10 -2.59 1.49 41.87
C ASN A 10 -2.98 2.06 40.49
N PRO A 11 -3.80 3.12 40.41
CA PRO A 11 -4.13 3.76 39.14
C PRO A 11 -2.90 4.50 38.63
N VAL A 12 -2.02 3.77 37.95
CA VAL A 12 -0.93 4.35 37.18
C VAL A 12 -1.57 5.22 36.12
N SER A 13 -1.21 6.51 36.08
CA SER A 13 -1.65 7.42 35.03
C SER A 13 -1.29 6.80 33.68
N VAL A 14 -2.29 6.49 32.88
CA VAL A 14 -2.10 5.85 31.57
C VAL A 14 -1.44 6.88 30.65
N GLN A 15 -0.12 6.82 30.55
CA GLN A 15 0.64 7.66 29.65
C GLN A 15 0.24 7.29 28.22
N LYS A 16 -0.31 8.25 27.47
CA LYS A 16 -0.70 8.04 26.07
C LYS A 16 0.54 8.17 25.19
N TYR A 17 0.84 7.13 24.41
CA TYR A 17 1.92 7.10 23.44
C TYR A 17 1.38 7.26 22.01
N SER A 18 2.08 8.04 21.19
CA SER A 18 1.92 8.06 19.73
C SER A 18 3.10 7.37 19.04
N THR A 19 2.93 6.93 17.80
CA THR A 19 4.02 6.37 16.98
C THR A 19 5.22 7.31 16.91
N THR A 20 5.00 8.59 16.63
CA THR A 20 6.05 9.62 16.55
C THR A 20 6.79 9.82 17.87
N SER A 21 6.09 9.80 19.00
CA SER A 21 6.71 9.92 20.33
C SER A 21 7.63 8.73 20.62
N LEU A 22 7.18 7.50 20.35
CA LEU A 22 7.95 6.28 20.55
C LEU A 22 9.19 6.24 19.66
N GLU A 23 9.07 6.64 18.40
CA GLU A 23 10.24 6.72 17.53
C GLU A 23 11.30 7.68 18.06
N SER A 24 10.87 8.82 18.60
CA SER A 24 11.78 9.83 19.15
C SER A 24 12.51 9.29 20.38
N PHE A 25 11.80 8.61 21.27
CA PHE A 25 12.36 7.96 22.46
C PHE A 25 13.35 6.84 22.09
N LEU A 26 13.00 5.97 21.14
CA LEU A 26 13.85 4.84 20.72
C LEU A 26 15.10 5.28 19.93
N LYS A 27 15.06 6.45 19.29
CA LYS A 27 16.17 7.00 18.50
C LYS A 27 17.09 7.92 19.32
N GLN A 28 16.70 8.31 20.53
CA GLN A 28 17.49 9.21 21.38
C GLN A 28 18.88 8.62 21.65
N LYS A 29 19.92 9.40 21.34
CA LYS A 29 21.31 9.03 21.64
C LYS A 29 21.66 9.60 23.01
N GLY A 30 21.77 8.73 24.01
CA GLY A 30 22.19 9.05 25.37
C GLY A 30 22.14 7.79 26.22
N GLU A 31 23.12 7.60 27.08
CA GLU A 31 23.08 6.56 28.13
C GLU A 31 22.69 7.19 29.47
N PRO A 32 21.88 6.49 30.29
CA PRO A 32 21.17 5.25 29.99
C PRO A 32 19.93 5.47 29.10
N LYS A 33 19.65 4.54 28.18
CA LYS A 33 18.43 4.59 27.35
C LYS A 33 17.21 4.23 28.20
N GLU A 34 16.27 5.16 28.31
CA GLU A 34 15.01 4.94 29.02
C GLU A 34 14.09 3.94 28.29
N TYR A 35 14.23 3.82 26.95
CA TYR A 35 13.39 2.97 26.12
C TYR A 35 14.23 2.02 25.25
N GLU A 36 13.77 0.78 25.16
CA GLU A 36 14.41 -0.29 24.39
C GLU A 36 13.38 -1.15 23.65
N ILE A 37 13.83 -1.92 22.66
CA ILE A 37 12.99 -2.90 21.96
C ILE A 37 13.32 -4.28 22.50
N ILE A 38 12.36 -4.93 23.15
CA ILE A 38 12.49 -6.29 23.68
C ILE A 38 11.95 -7.33 22.70
N ASN A 39 12.51 -8.54 22.73
CA ASN A 39 12.07 -9.65 21.88
C ASN A 39 10.68 -10.16 22.29
N ASN A 40 9.97 -10.75 21.33
CA ASN A 40 8.75 -11.49 21.62
C ASN A 40 9.09 -12.93 22.01
N ASP A 41 9.28 -13.17 23.31
CA ASP A 41 9.63 -14.50 23.83
C ASP A 41 8.42 -15.46 23.96
N GLN A 42 7.21 -15.02 23.58
CA GLN A 42 6.02 -15.87 23.60
C GLN A 42 6.10 -16.90 22.46
N LYS A 43 6.63 -18.09 22.79
CA LYS A 43 6.96 -19.20 21.86
C LYS A 43 5.80 -19.73 21.02
N HIS A 44 4.55 -19.45 21.37
CA HIS A 44 3.39 -20.14 20.78
C HIS A 44 2.87 -19.54 19.47
N LEU A 45 3.36 -18.37 19.03
CA LEU A 45 2.82 -17.66 17.86
C LEU A 45 3.95 -17.00 17.04
N SER A 46 4.91 -17.79 16.56
CA SER A 46 6.08 -17.27 15.82
C SER A 46 5.72 -16.87 14.38
N SER A 47 4.94 -15.81 14.23
CA SER A 47 4.89 -15.10 12.96
C SER A 47 6.31 -14.68 12.56
N PRO A 48 6.72 -14.86 11.29
CA PRO A 48 8.03 -14.43 10.83
C PRO A 48 8.29 -12.92 11.01
N ALA A 49 7.25 -12.11 11.23
CA ALA A 49 7.38 -10.69 11.54
C ALA A 49 8.26 -10.43 12.78
N TRP A 50 8.16 -11.28 13.81
CA TRP A 50 8.89 -11.08 15.08
C TRP A 50 10.41 -11.29 14.97
N THR A 51 10.90 -11.78 13.83
CA THR A 51 12.35 -11.77 13.54
C THR A 51 12.88 -10.37 13.22
N LYS A 52 12.00 -9.45 12.76
CA LYS A 52 12.33 -8.08 12.36
C LYS A 52 11.83 -7.03 13.36
N PHE A 53 10.91 -7.41 14.23
CA PHE A 53 10.20 -6.53 15.14
C PHE A 53 10.22 -7.06 16.56
N GLY A 54 10.22 -6.15 17.53
CA GLY A 54 10.00 -6.45 18.93
C GLY A 54 9.02 -5.46 19.55
N PHE A 55 8.85 -5.54 20.86
CA PHE A 55 7.97 -4.64 21.59
C PHE A 55 8.76 -3.45 22.14
N PRO A 56 8.31 -2.20 21.93
CA PRO A 56 8.88 -1.08 22.66
C PRO A 56 8.57 -1.24 24.14
N ALA A 57 9.57 -1.02 24.99
CA ALA A 57 9.46 -1.12 26.44
C ALA A 57 10.21 0.04 27.11
N LYS A 58 9.66 0.50 28.23
CA LYS A 58 10.31 1.46 29.14
C LYS A 58 11.08 0.69 30.21
N ARG A 59 12.31 1.10 30.50
CA ARG A 59 13.11 0.55 31.59
C ARG A 59 12.59 1.09 32.93
N VAL A 60 12.25 0.18 33.86
CA VAL A 60 11.71 0.52 35.19
C VAL A 60 12.73 0.22 36.31
N GLY A 61 13.72 -0.62 36.04
CA GLY A 61 14.85 -0.91 36.93
C GLY A 61 16.05 -1.45 36.14
N ASP A 62 17.06 -1.96 36.83
CA ASP A 62 18.29 -2.40 36.17
C ASP A 62 18.03 -3.51 35.14
N ASP A 63 17.13 -4.46 35.41
CA ASP A 63 16.78 -5.56 34.49
C ASP A 63 15.26 -5.72 34.25
N ALA A 64 14.47 -4.69 34.59
CA ALA A 64 13.01 -4.73 34.47
C ALA A 64 12.51 -3.80 33.37
N TYR A 65 11.68 -4.34 32.49
CA TYR A 65 11.11 -3.64 31.33
C TYR A 65 9.58 -3.67 31.39
N GLN A 66 8.96 -2.51 31.27
CA GLN A 66 7.52 -2.38 31.10
C GLN A 66 7.19 -2.23 29.62
N ARG A 67 6.54 -3.25 29.05
CA ARG A 67 6.08 -3.24 27.66
C ARG A 67 5.06 -2.12 27.43
N ILE A 68 5.15 -1.48 26.27
CA ILE A 68 4.15 -0.52 25.79
C ILE A 68 3.19 -1.27 24.86
N ASP A 69 1.99 -1.52 25.36
CA ASP A 69 0.97 -2.28 24.63
C ASP A 69 0.44 -1.54 23.40
N GLY A 70 -0.02 -2.31 22.42
CA GLY A 70 -0.57 -1.76 21.18
C GLY A 70 0.47 -1.32 20.15
N PHE A 71 1.76 -1.54 20.40
CA PHE A 71 2.84 -1.14 19.48
C PHE A 71 3.86 -2.26 19.21
N ALA A 72 4.47 -2.21 18.03
CA ALA A 72 5.65 -2.99 17.65
C ALA A 72 6.69 -2.07 17.00
N SER A 73 7.98 -2.35 17.23
CA SER A 73 9.07 -1.53 16.72
C SER A 73 10.10 -2.37 15.99
N CYS A 74 10.58 -1.88 14.84
CA CYS A 74 11.59 -2.60 14.07
C CYS A 74 12.97 -2.49 14.73
N PHE A 75 13.70 -3.60 14.84
CA PHE A 75 15.02 -3.63 15.49
C PHE A 75 16.05 -2.71 14.80
N ASN A 76 15.97 -2.56 13.49
CA ASN A 76 16.97 -1.86 12.68
C ASN A 76 16.72 -0.35 12.62
N CYS A 77 15.55 0.08 12.13
CA CYS A 77 15.24 1.50 11.95
C CYS A 77 14.68 2.17 13.21
N LYS A 78 14.23 1.38 14.20
CA LYS A 78 13.53 1.84 15.41
C LYS A 78 12.20 2.55 15.14
N SER A 79 11.60 2.35 13.96
CA SER A 79 10.25 2.86 13.67
C SER A 79 9.20 2.06 14.42
N ALA A 80 8.18 2.76 14.94
CA ALA A 80 7.13 2.21 15.78
C ALA A 80 5.78 2.21 15.05
N TYR A 81 5.05 1.10 15.16
CA TYR A 81 3.79 0.85 14.48
C TYR A 81 2.73 0.46 15.49
N SER A 82 1.51 0.95 15.30
CA SER A 82 0.37 0.43 16.06
C SER A 82 0.05 -0.99 15.61
N TYR A 83 -0.22 -1.86 16.58
CA TYR A 83 -0.58 -3.26 16.39
C TYR A 83 -1.68 -3.61 17.38
N GLN A 84 -2.80 -4.14 16.91
CA GLN A 84 -3.91 -4.53 17.78
C GLN A 84 -3.54 -5.81 18.55
N SER A 85 -3.48 -5.69 19.87
CA SER A 85 -3.19 -6.81 20.79
C SER A 85 -4.46 -7.54 21.24
N ASP A 86 -5.61 -7.28 20.63
CA ASP A 86 -6.94 -7.81 20.98
C ASP A 86 -7.12 -9.31 20.70
N GLY A 87 -6.03 -10.04 20.51
CA GLY A 87 -6.04 -11.47 20.18
C GLY A 87 -6.27 -11.79 18.71
N SER A 88 -6.64 -10.80 17.87
CA SER A 88 -6.77 -11.01 16.41
C SER A 88 -5.43 -11.21 15.70
N GLY A 89 -4.32 -10.88 16.38
CA GLY A 89 -3.00 -11.48 16.10
C GLY A 89 -2.37 -11.13 14.75
N SER A 90 -2.98 -10.25 13.95
CA SER A 90 -2.60 -10.11 12.54
C SER A 90 -1.33 -9.30 12.38
N THR A 91 -0.20 -10.00 12.27
CA THR A 91 1.11 -9.41 11.93
C THR A 91 1.25 -9.10 10.44
N LYS A 92 0.17 -9.16 9.65
CA LYS A 92 0.24 -8.97 8.18
C LYS A 92 0.79 -7.60 7.80
N HIS A 93 0.45 -6.56 8.55
CA HIS A 93 0.96 -5.20 8.33
C HIS A 93 2.46 -5.11 8.61
N LEU A 94 2.95 -5.81 9.64
CA LEU A 94 4.38 -5.85 9.97
C LEU A 94 5.20 -6.55 8.89
N LEU A 95 4.65 -7.60 8.26
CA LEU A 95 5.33 -8.34 7.19
C LEU A 95 5.52 -7.50 5.90
N ARG A 96 4.64 -6.53 5.66
CA ARG A 96 4.75 -5.61 4.51
C ARG A 96 5.78 -4.50 4.72
N TYR A 97 6.28 -4.34 5.94
CA TYR A 97 7.21 -3.27 6.25
C TYR A 97 8.57 -3.46 5.59
N ILE A 98 9.03 -2.42 4.88
CA ILE A 98 10.37 -2.33 4.30
C ILE A 98 11.23 -1.43 5.18
N CYS A 99 12.21 -2.02 5.87
CA CYS A 99 13.11 -1.27 6.73
C CYS A 99 14.09 -0.43 5.90
N SER A 100 14.00 0.90 6.02
CA SER A 100 14.85 1.87 5.32
C SER A 100 16.35 1.70 5.59
N LYS A 101 16.73 1.08 6.72
CA LYS A 101 18.13 0.78 7.08
C LYS A 101 18.62 -0.61 6.69
N ALA A 102 17.72 -1.52 6.28
CA ALA A 102 18.11 -2.88 5.92
C ALA A 102 18.77 -2.96 4.53
N SER A 103 18.61 -1.92 3.71
CA SER A 103 19.20 -1.81 2.37
C SER A 103 20.70 -1.54 2.35
N LEU A 104 21.35 -1.32 3.51
CA LEU A 104 22.78 -0.99 3.58
C LEU A 104 23.71 -2.20 3.71
N SER A 105 23.21 -3.43 3.92
CA SER A 105 24.09 -4.61 4.14
C SER A 105 23.92 -5.76 3.16
N THR A 106 23.16 -5.60 2.07
CA THR A 106 23.18 -6.57 0.97
C THR A 106 24.04 -5.99 -0.14
N SER A 107 25.36 -6.20 -0.03
CA SER A 107 26.20 -6.22 -1.22
C SER A 107 25.54 -7.19 -2.19
N VAL A 108 25.06 -6.66 -3.31
CA VAL A 108 24.61 -7.46 -4.45
C VAL A 108 25.83 -8.23 -4.92
N SER A 109 26.05 -9.42 -4.37
CA SER A 109 26.86 -10.43 -5.01
C SER A 109 26.21 -10.63 -6.38
N ALA A 110 26.95 -10.25 -7.42
CA ALA A 110 26.64 -10.61 -8.78
C ALA A 110 26.24 -12.09 -8.79
N VAL A 111 24.98 -12.35 -9.12
CA VAL A 111 24.50 -13.70 -9.38
C VAL A 111 25.22 -14.16 -10.63
N ASN A 112 26.37 -14.82 -10.44
CA ASN A 112 26.94 -15.69 -11.46
C ASN A 112 25.95 -16.84 -11.61
N ILE A 113 25.08 -16.73 -12.62
CA ILE A 113 24.26 -17.84 -13.10
C ILE A 113 25.26 -18.82 -13.71
N VAL A 114 25.71 -19.77 -12.89
CA VAL A 114 26.38 -20.97 -13.39
C VAL A 114 25.27 -21.82 -14.02
N GLU A 115 25.28 -21.92 -15.34
CA GLU A 115 24.46 -22.86 -16.09
C GLU A 115 24.87 -24.29 -15.73
N GLY A 116 24.23 -24.84 -14.69
CA GLY A 116 24.19 -26.28 -14.45
C GLY A 116 23.17 -26.93 -15.39
N PRO A 117 23.39 -28.19 -15.80
CA PRO A 117 22.43 -28.91 -16.63
C PRO A 117 21.22 -29.27 -15.76
N ILE A 118 20.15 -28.47 -15.89
CA ILE A 118 18.89 -28.66 -15.16
C ILE A 118 17.96 -29.53 -15.99
N ASP A 119 17.61 -30.66 -15.38
CA ASP A 119 16.61 -31.61 -15.80
C ASP A 119 15.24 -30.99 -16.04
N LYS A 120 14.54 -31.61 -16.99
CA LYS A 120 13.34 -31.15 -17.68
C LYS A 120 12.07 -31.17 -16.82
N PHE A 121 11.95 -30.48 -15.69
CA PHE A 121 10.61 -30.33 -15.08
C PHE A 121 10.43 -28.98 -14.37
N THR A 122 9.38 -28.26 -14.79
CA THR A 122 8.80 -27.05 -14.18
C THR A 122 9.53 -25.72 -14.44
N GLN A 123 9.39 -25.18 -15.66
CA GLN A 123 9.54 -23.73 -15.85
C GLN A 123 8.29 -23.01 -15.31
N PRO A 124 8.42 -22.06 -14.36
CA PRO A 124 7.32 -21.14 -14.09
C PRO A 124 7.06 -20.32 -15.35
N LYS A 125 5.82 -20.34 -15.84
CA LYS A 125 5.34 -19.41 -16.87
C LYS A 125 5.31 -17.99 -16.27
N THR A 126 6.47 -17.37 -16.05
CA THR A 126 6.59 -15.91 -16.06
C THR A 126 6.58 -15.48 -17.51
N ALA A 127 5.42 -15.66 -18.16
CA ALA A 127 5.10 -14.88 -19.34
C ALA A 127 4.88 -13.45 -18.83
N SER A 128 5.99 -12.72 -18.64
CA SER A 128 5.97 -11.27 -18.69
C SER A 128 5.50 -10.96 -20.10
N SER A 129 4.18 -10.89 -20.27
CA SER A 129 3.55 -10.43 -21.49
C SER A 129 4.09 -9.03 -21.69
N SER A 130 5.09 -8.91 -22.55
CA SER A 130 5.58 -7.64 -23.04
C SER A 130 4.47 -7.07 -23.90
N ILE A 131 3.48 -6.47 -23.21
CA ILE A 131 2.48 -5.65 -23.85
C ILE A 131 3.28 -4.48 -24.41
N LYS A 132 3.64 -4.57 -25.70
CA LYS A 132 4.11 -3.43 -26.49
C LYS A 132 2.92 -2.49 -26.67
N LEU A 133 2.51 -1.84 -25.58
CA LEU A 133 1.63 -0.71 -25.70
C LEU A 133 2.48 0.41 -26.32
N SER A 134 1.99 0.95 -27.44
CA SER A 134 2.49 2.21 -27.99
C SER A 134 2.05 3.35 -27.05
N ILE A 135 2.62 3.40 -25.86
CA ILE A 135 2.24 4.31 -24.77
C ILE A 135 2.78 5.72 -25.01
N GLN A 136 3.82 5.86 -25.83
CA GLN A 136 4.61 7.09 -25.96
C GLN A 136 3.78 8.33 -26.28
N ASP A 137 2.60 8.18 -26.91
CA ASP A 137 1.76 9.29 -27.35
C ASP A 137 0.37 9.34 -26.71
N ASN A 138 0.15 8.68 -25.56
CA ASN A 138 -1.10 8.83 -24.84
C ASN A 138 -1.11 10.13 -24.00
N PRO A 139 -1.93 11.15 -24.34
CA PRO A 139 -1.93 12.43 -23.62
C PRO A 139 -2.40 12.25 -22.17
N GLY A 140 -3.43 11.43 -21.92
CA GLY A 140 -3.94 11.20 -20.57
C GLY A 140 -2.92 10.57 -19.64
N LEU A 141 -2.05 9.69 -20.15
CA LEU A 141 -0.94 9.18 -19.35
C LEU A 141 0.14 10.24 -19.10
N LYS A 142 0.49 11.05 -20.10
CA LYS A 142 1.45 12.16 -19.92
C LYS A 142 0.98 13.12 -18.82
N ASP A 143 -0.29 13.50 -18.85
CA ASP A 143 -0.90 14.36 -17.84
C ASP A 143 -0.86 13.71 -16.45
N THR A 144 -1.18 12.42 -16.37
CA THR A 144 -1.13 11.66 -15.10
C THR A 144 0.29 11.60 -14.54
N LEU A 145 1.29 11.34 -15.37
CA LEU A 145 2.69 11.31 -14.96
C LEU A 145 3.18 12.71 -14.52
N GLN A 146 2.74 13.77 -15.20
CA GLN A 146 3.07 15.13 -14.82
C GLN A 146 2.53 15.47 -13.42
N ILE A 147 1.30 15.05 -13.10
CA ILE A 147 0.73 15.22 -11.75
C ILE A 147 1.60 14.54 -10.68
N ILE A 148 2.13 13.34 -10.96
CA ILE A 148 3.03 12.64 -10.04
C ILE A 148 4.33 13.42 -9.85
N VAL A 149 4.92 13.93 -10.94
CA VAL A 149 6.13 14.76 -10.89
C VAL A 149 5.88 16.02 -10.05
N ASP A 150 4.76 16.70 -10.25
CA ASP A 150 4.39 17.91 -9.52
C ASP A 150 4.19 17.62 -8.03
N MET A 151 3.59 16.49 -7.67
CA MET A 151 3.48 16.04 -6.29
C MET A 151 4.85 15.82 -5.65
N CYS A 152 5.75 15.11 -6.33
CA CYS A 152 7.13 14.88 -5.85
C CYS A 152 7.88 16.20 -5.62
N GLN A 153 7.77 17.16 -6.54
CA GLN A 153 8.39 18.48 -6.41
C GLN A 153 7.81 19.29 -5.25
N LYS A 154 6.49 19.23 -5.06
CA LYS A 154 5.77 19.98 -4.02
C LYS A 154 6.11 19.50 -2.61
N TYR A 155 6.14 18.18 -2.38
CA TYR A 155 6.25 17.63 -1.02
C TYR A 155 7.69 17.38 -0.55
N ARG A 156 8.68 17.29 -1.47
CA ARG A 156 10.13 17.12 -1.17
C ARG A 156 10.44 15.98 -0.19
N CYS A 157 9.57 14.99 -0.05
CA CYS A 157 9.74 13.82 0.78
C CYS A 157 9.44 12.55 -0.03
N PRO A 158 9.95 11.38 0.39
CA PRO A 158 9.54 10.11 -0.19
C PRO A 158 8.02 9.95 -0.04
N ILE A 159 7.32 9.79 -1.15
CA ILE A 159 5.88 9.56 -1.18
C ILE A 159 5.66 8.05 -1.26
N ASP A 160 4.84 7.50 -0.38
CA ASP A 160 4.38 6.12 -0.50
C ASP A 160 3.42 6.00 -1.67
N ILE A 161 3.75 5.16 -2.64
CA ILE A 161 2.96 4.97 -3.86
C ILE A 161 1.59 4.38 -3.52
N ASP A 162 1.52 3.53 -2.49
CA ASP A 162 0.26 2.89 -2.07
C ASP A 162 -0.73 3.91 -1.48
N ASP A 163 -0.24 5.03 -0.95
CA ASP A 163 -1.07 6.14 -0.44
C ASP A 163 -1.56 7.07 -1.57
N VAL A 164 -0.87 7.08 -2.71
CA VAL A 164 -1.22 7.92 -3.87
C VAL A 164 -2.12 7.19 -4.84
N LEU A 165 -1.85 5.91 -5.10
CA LEU A 165 -2.60 5.13 -6.07
C LEU A 165 -3.94 4.69 -5.47
N VAL A 166 -5.01 5.16 -6.09
CA VAL A 166 -6.36 4.71 -5.75
C VAL A 166 -6.60 3.28 -6.24
N SER A 167 -7.38 2.52 -5.45
CA SER A 167 -7.75 1.16 -5.83
C SER A 167 -8.53 1.12 -7.15
N ALA A 168 -8.45 0.00 -7.88
CA ALA A 168 -9.21 -0.20 -9.11
C ALA A 168 -10.72 0.00 -8.92
N THR A 169 -11.27 -0.43 -7.77
CA THR A 169 -12.67 -0.22 -7.39
C THR A 169 -13.02 1.26 -7.26
N THR A 170 -12.12 2.04 -6.65
CA THR A 170 -12.28 3.49 -6.51
C THR A 170 -12.25 4.18 -7.88
N ILE A 171 -11.32 3.80 -8.77
CA ILE A 171 -11.26 4.31 -10.14
C ILE A 171 -12.57 4.01 -10.87
N SER A 172 -13.02 2.76 -10.85
CA SER A 172 -14.28 2.34 -11.48
C SER A 172 -15.48 3.13 -10.98
N THR A 173 -15.58 3.32 -9.66
CA THR A 173 -16.67 4.09 -9.04
C THR A 173 -16.64 5.55 -9.48
N ASN A 174 -15.45 6.16 -9.51
CA ASN A 174 -15.27 7.55 -9.93
C ASN A 174 -15.60 7.73 -11.42
N VAL A 175 -15.17 6.80 -12.29
CA VAL A 175 -15.50 6.82 -13.72
C VAL A 175 -17.00 6.69 -13.94
N ALA A 176 -17.67 5.78 -13.21
CA ALA A 176 -19.11 5.61 -13.30
C ALA A 176 -19.87 6.86 -12.85
N LYS A 177 -19.44 7.49 -11.75
CA LYS A 177 -20.00 8.76 -11.29
C LYS A 177 -19.81 9.87 -12.31
N LEU A 178 -18.59 10.04 -12.83
CA LEU A 178 -18.29 11.04 -13.85
C LEU A 178 -19.15 10.86 -15.10
N ALA A 179 -19.31 9.62 -15.57
CA ALA A 179 -20.18 9.30 -16.71
C ALA A 179 -21.65 9.63 -16.42
N HIS A 180 -22.13 9.40 -15.20
CA HIS A 180 -23.48 9.78 -14.80
C HIS A 180 -23.67 11.31 -14.79
N ASP A 181 -22.71 12.04 -14.24
CA ASP A 181 -22.75 13.51 -14.16
C ASP A 181 -22.80 14.13 -15.57
N TYR A 182 -21.95 13.65 -16.49
CA TYR A 182 -21.97 14.08 -17.90
C TYR A 182 -23.28 13.71 -18.61
N ARG A 183 -23.83 12.51 -18.36
CA ARG A 183 -25.14 12.14 -18.94
C ARG A 183 -26.24 13.07 -18.45
N SER A 184 -26.25 13.40 -17.17
CA SER A 184 -27.24 14.32 -16.60
C SER A 184 -27.13 15.72 -17.21
N LEU A 185 -25.90 16.18 -17.48
CA LEU A 185 -25.64 17.47 -18.13
C LEU A 185 -26.08 17.49 -19.61
N ILE A 186 -25.75 16.43 -20.37
CA ILE A 186 -25.98 16.37 -21.82
C ILE A 186 -27.42 16.00 -22.17
N LYS A 187 -28.12 15.24 -21.31
CA LYS A 187 -29.50 14.78 -21.54
C LYS A 187 -30.48 15.88 -21.98
N PRO A 188 -30.61 17.04 -21.30
CA PRO A 188 -31.54 18.08 -21.73
C PRO A 188 -31.21 18.65 -23.12
N ILE A 189 -29.92 18.75 -23.46
CA ILE A 189 -29.47 19.21 -24.79
C ILE A 189 -29.93 18.21 -25.85
N LEU A 190 -29.69 16.91 -25.63
CA LEU A 190 -30.11 15.87 -26.57
C LEU A 190 -31.63 15.80 -26.75
N ILE A 191 -32.41 15.99 -25.67
CA ILE A 191 -33.88 16.02 -25.76
C ILE A 191 -34.32 17.17 -26.68
N ARG A 192 -33.80 18.38 -26.43
CA ARG A 192 -34.12 19.55 -27.26
C ARG A 192 -33.74 19.33 -28.73
N GLN A 193 -32.54 18.81 -29.01
CA GLN A 193 -32.11 18.58 -30.39
C GLN A 193 -32.90 17.47 -31.08
N ALA A 194 -33.34 16.45 -30.35
CA ALA A 194 -34.25 15.43 -30.86
C ALA A 194 -35.63 16.02 -31.24
N GLU A 195 -36.19 16.88 -30.39
CA GLU A 195 -37.48 17.56 -30.65
C GLU A 195 -37.40 18.49 -31.87
N CYS A 196 -36.24 19.12 -32.11
CA CYS A 196 -35.99 19.96 -33.28
C CYS A 196 -35.66 19.17 -34.56
N GLY A 197 -35.53 17.84 -34.50
CA GLY A 197 -35.08 17.02 -35.63
C GLY A 197 -33.61 17.26 -36.04
N ALA A 198 -32.79 17.81 -35.14
CA ALA A 198 -31.38 18.14 -35.35
C ALA A 198 -30.43 17.10 -34.72
N LEU A 199 -30.91 15.87 -34.55
CA LEU A 199 -30.19 14.76 -33.93
C LEU A 199 -30.22 13.54 -34.85
N THR A 200 -29.06 12.92 -35.06
CA THR A 200 -28.89 11.69 -35.83
C THR A 200 -28.22 10.62 -34.97
N VAL A 201 -28.74 9.40 -35.02
CA VAL A 201 -28.15 8.23 -34.36
C VAL A 201 -27.53 7.32 -35.41
N CYS A 202 -26.25 6.99 -35.24
CA CYS A 202 -25.51 6.07 -36.09
C CYS A 202 -25.25 4.76 -35.33
N PRO A 203 -26.02 3.69 -35.61
CA PRO A 203 -25.72 2.37 -35.07
C PRO A 203 -24.58 1.71 -35.83
N ASP A 204 -23.63 1.14 -35.09
CA ASP A 204 -22.54 0.32 -35.60
C ASP A 204 -22.66 -1.09 -35.02
N LEU A 205 -22.67 -2.12 -35.86
CA LEU A 205 -22.91 -3.51 -35.44
C LEU A 205 -21.76 -4.38 -35.92
N TRP A 206 -21.14 -5.13 -35.00
CA TRP A 206 -20.11 -6.09 -35.34
C TRP A 206 -20.19 -7.34 -34.47
N THR A 207 -19.62 -8.44 -34.96
CA THR A 207 -19.55 -9.71 -34.26
C THR A 207 -18.09 -10.04 -33.98
N ASP A 208 -17.77 -10.32 -32.72
CA ASP A 208 -16.51 -10.96 -32.35
C ASP A 208 -16.68 -12.48 -32.48
N ASN A 209 -16.13 -13.02 -33.57
CA ASN A 209 -16.19 -14.47 -33.86
C ASN A 209 -15.36 -15.32 -32.90
N TYR A 210 -14.40 -14.75 -32.17
CA TYR A 210 -13.60 -15.47 -31.20
C TYR A 210 -14.37 -15.60 -29.88
N GLN A 211 -14.88 -14.48 -29.37
CA GLN A 211 -15.69 -14.47 -28.14
C GLN A 211 -17.13 -14.95 -28.34
N LYS A 212 -17.58 -15.05 -29.60
CA LYS A 212 -18.97 -15.37 -29.97
C LYS A 212 -19.97 -14.35 -29.41
N ILE A 213 -19.59 -13.07 -29.41
CA ILE A 213 -20.41 -11.95 -28.92
C ILE A 213 -20.73 -11.01 -30.07
N ASN A 214 -21.99 -10.55 -30.13
CA ASN A 214 -22.41 -9.45 -31.01
C ASN A 214 -22.40 -8.14 -30.22
N TYR A 215 -21.85 -7.08 -30.81
CA TYR A 215 -21.77 -5.75 -30.23
C TYR A 215 -22.59 -4.78 -31.07
N LEU A 216 -23.28 -3.86 -30.38
CA LEU A 216 -23.96 -2.71 -30.97
C LEU A 216 -23.40 -1.44 -30.34
N GLY A 217 -22.63 -0.69 -31.11
CA GLY A 217 -22.25 0.68 -30.81
C GLY A 217 -23.35 1.64 -31.26
N LEU A 218 -23.61 2.68 -30.47
CA LEU A 218 -24.51 3.76 -30.83
C LEU A 218 -23.76 5.08 -30.68
N THR A 219 -23.62 5.83 -31.77
CA THR A 219 -23.03 7.17 -31.76
C THR A 219 -24.09 8.19 -32.10
N ILE A 220 -24.21 9.25 -31.31
CA ILE A 220 -25.19 10.32 -31.50
C ILE A 220 -24.46 11.57 -32.02
N TYR A 221 -24.97 12.14 -33.10
CA TYR A 221 -24.50 13.41 -33.67
C TYR A 221 -25.63 14.43 -33.56
N PHE A 222 -25.32 15.65 -33.12
CA PHE A 222 -26.26 16.76 -33.05
C PHE A 222 -25.53 18.09 -33.29
N VAL A 223 -26.28 19.13 -33.64
CA VAL A 223 -25.78 20.51 -33.75
C VAL A 223 -26.26 21.27 -32.52
N ASP A 224 -25.34 21.89 -31.78
CA ASP A 224 -25.66 22.77 -30.64
C ASP A 224 -25.71 24.24 -31.09
#